data_AF-A0A7G9Z183-F1
#
_entry.id   AF-A0A7G9Z183-F1
#
_cell.length_a   1.000
_cell.length_b   1.000
_cell.length_c   1.000
_cell.angle_alpha   90.00
_cell.angle_beta   90.00
_cell.angle_gamma   90.00
#
_symmetry.space_group_name_H-M   'P 1'
#
loop_
_entity.id
_entity.type
_entity.pdbx_description
1 polymer ?
#
loop_
_entity_poly.entity_id
_entity_poly.type
_entity_poly.pdbx_seq_one_letter_code
_entity_poly.pdbx_strand_id
1 'polypeptide(L)'
;MLENDIRRLLAYHIISQVGYMVAGVGMGVFGTAAGEMAINGAAAHAFCHILYKALLFMGMGAIIEVTGRSKLTELGGIYKYMPITFWLYMIGAFSISGFPLFNGFVSKTMIIQASAMWHYSIIWLMLEGASIGTFLHTGLKLPWGAWFARDKPVCEAREPPKNMLAAMGITAFLCTLLGVYPQILYNILPYPVDYVPYAPGHVVAMCQILLFTFVAFWLLRAMLHGTPTITLDTDWFYRIPGKKVIRFCEGPLMAFASFMDRGTMRMAGFFRALPPKSQTVVENRIDNAFHVTLPELLNFEKTYDKIKSVKVSELSFNLIYILIAMLLLLIFILFGVVMK
;
A
#
# COMPACT_ATOMS: atom_id res chain seq x y z
N MET A 1 -14.13 1.04 6.94
CA MET A 1 -15.59 0.76 7.03
C MET A 1 -16.26 0.83 5.67
N LEU A 2 -16.07 1.90 4.88
CA LEU A 2 -16.74 2.08 3.58
C LEU A 2 -16.04 1.39 2.40
N GLU A 3 -14.73 1.14 2.54
CA GLU A 3 -13.93 0.54 1.48
C GLU A 3 -14.35 -0.91 1.19
N ASN A 4 -14.34 -1.27 -0.09
CA ASN A 4 -14.77 -2.57 -0.59
C ASN A 4 -13.58 -3.51 -0.92
N ASP A 5 -12.39 -2.95 -1.20
CA ASP A 5 -11.21 -3.76 -1.51
C ASP A 5 -10.49 -4.24 -0.24
N ILE A 6 -10.29 -5.56 -0.12
CA ILE A 6 -9.68 -6.16 1.07
C ILE A 6 -8.23 -5.71 1.33
N ARG A 7 -7.46 -5.38 0.29
CA ARG A 7 -6.07 -4.91 0.44
C ARG A 7 -6.06 -3.51 1.04
N ARG A 8 -6.86 -2.60 0.50
CA ARG A 8 -7.01 -1.24 1.03
C ARG A 8 -7.59 -1.25 2.44
N LEU A 9 -8.56 -2.12 2.70
CA LEU A 9 -9.11 -2.31 4.04
C LEU A 9 -8.04 -2.69 5.06
N LEU A 10 -7.22 -3.71 4.75
CA LEU A 10 -6.13 -4.09 5.64
C LEU A 10 -5.08 -2.98 5.78
N ALA A 11 -4.84 -2.18 4.75
CA ALA A 11 -3.94 -1.03 4.82
C ALA A 11 -4.44 0.05 5.78
N TYR A 12 -5.74 0.41 5.76
CA TYR A 12 -6.31 1.34 6.74
C TYR A 12 -6.17 0.83 8.17
N HIS A 13 -6.26 -0.49 8.38
CA HIS A 13 -6.00 -1.06 9.70
C HIS A 13 -4.54 -0.93 10.13
N ILE A 14 -3.56 -0.91 9.21
CA ILE A 14 -2.17 -0.59 9.59
C ILE A 14 -2.13 0.83 10.16
N ILE A 15 -2.73 1.80 9.46
CA ILE A 15 -2.76 3.20 9.89
C ILE A 15 -3.40 3.32 11.28
N SER A 16 -4.52 2.63 11.51
CA SER A 16 -5.19 2.61 12.81
C SER A 16 -4.30 2.07 13.93
N GLN A 17 -3.61 0.94 13.73
CA GLN A 17 -2.74 0.36 14.76
C GLN A 17 -1.46 1.18 14.97
N VAL A 18 -0.88 1.75 13.92
CA VAL A 18 0.22 2.72 14.04
C VAL A 18 -0.23 3.94 14.85
N GLY A 19 -1.49 4.36 14.73
CA GLY A 19 -2.08 5.41 15.58
C GLY A 19 -1.99 5.11 17.08
N TYR A 20 -2.19 3.86 17.51
CA TYR A 20 -1.96 3.46 18.90
C TYR A 20 -0.50 3.62 19.29
N MET A 21 0.43 3.19 18.44
CA MET A 21 1.87 3.30 18.70
C MET A 21 2.29 4.77 18.83
N VAL A 22 1.81 5.64 17.95
CA VAL A 22 2.07 7.08 17.99
C VAL A 22 1.48 7.70 19.27
N ALA A 23 0.27 7.32 19.68
CA ALA A 23 -0.31 7.77 20.94
C ALA A 23 0.51 7.30 22.15
N GLY A 24 0.97 6.04 22.16
CA GLY A 24 1.83 5.50 23.21
C GLY A 24 3.18 6.23 23.30
N VAL A 25 3.82 6.49 22.16
CA VAL A 25 5.05 7.31 22.11
C VAL A 25 4.78 8.74 22.59
N GLY A 26 3.66 9.34 22.20
CA GLY A 26 3.28 10.69 22.62
C GLY A 26 3.02 10.82 24.13
N MET A 27 2.59 9.74 24.79
CA MET A 27 2.43 9.66 26.25
C MET A 27 3.71 9.23 26.99
N GLY A 28 4.79 8.95 26.26
CA GLY A 28 6.04 8.46 26.80
C GLY A 28 6.84 9.55 27.49
N VAL A 29 6.87 9.51 28.83
CA VAL A 29 7.72 10.38 29.67
C VAL A 29 8.63 9.53 30.53
N PHE A 30 9.94 9.66 30.34
CA PHE A 30 10.95 8.90 31.08
C PHE A 30 10.91 9.19 32.58
N GLY A 31 11.10 8.16 33.41
CA GLY A 31 11.11 8.29 34.87
C GLY A 31 9.72 8.39 35.50
N THR A 32 8.65 8.10 34.73
CA THR A 32 7.28 8.02 35.25
C THR A 32 6.70 6.66 34.92
N ALA A 33 6.01 6.03 35.88
CA ALA A 33 5.40 4.71 35.67
C ALA A 33 4.41 4.69 34.49
N ALA A 34 3.62 5.76 34.32
CA ALA A 34 2.67 5.89 33.22
C ALA A 34 3.38 6.06 31.85
N GLY A 35 4.45 6.84 31.80
CA GLY A 35 5.23 7.06 30.58
C GLY A 35 6.02 5.82 30.15
N GLU A 36 6.62 5.11 31.10
CA GLU A 36 7.32 3.84 30.85
C GLU A 36 6.36 2.76 30.36
N MET A 37 5.15 2.68 30.94
CA MET A 37 4.09 1.80 30.44
C MET A 37 3.66 2.16 29.01
N ALA A 38 3.59 3.45 28.68
CA ALA A 38 3.23 3.90 27.34
C ALA A 38 4.27 3.49 26.29
N ILE A 39 5.57 3.66 26.59
CA ILE A 39 6.67 3.24 25.71
C ILE A 39 6.74 1.71 25.59
N ASN A 40 6.62 0.99 26.70
CA ASN A 40 6.54 -0.47 26.70
C ASN A 40 5.36 -0.96 25.85
N GLY A 41 4.19 -0.34 26.01
CA GLY A 41 3.00 -0.63 25.21
C GLY A 41 3.22 -0.37 23.73
N ALA A 42 3.82 0.77 23.35
CA ALA A 42 4.12 1.09 21.95
C ALA A 42 5.09 0.08 21.32
N ALA A 43 6.16 -0.28 22.02
CA ALA A 43 7.15 -1.28 21.55
C ALA A 43 6.53 -2.69 21.46
N ALA A 44 5.84 -3.12 22.51
CA ALA A 44 5.12 -4.40 22.55
C ALA A 44 4.09 -4.50 21.42
N HIS A 45 3.33 -3.42 21.19
CA HIS A 45 2.30 -3.36 20.18
C HIS A 45 2.91 -3.36 18.78
N ALA A 46 4.02 -2.65 18.54
CA ALA A 46 4.75 -2.71 17.27
C ALA A 46 5.17 -4.14 16.91
N PHE A 47 5.73 -4.88 17.87
CA PHE A 47 6.13 -6.27 17.67
C PHE A 47 4.92 -7.19 17.42
N CYS A 48 3.90 -7.14 18.29
CA CYS A 48 2.70 -7.97 18.16
C CYS A 48 1.95 -7.67 16.85
N HIS A 49 1.91 -6.40 16.47
CA HIS A 49 1.29 -5.90 15.25
C HIS A 49 1.85 -6.53 14.00
N ILE A 50 3.17 -6.68 13.89
CA ILE A 50 3.79 -7.33 12.75
C ILE A 50 3.25 -8.77 12.59
N LEU A 51 3.14 -9.52 13.70
CA LEU A 51 2.66 -10.89 13.69
C LEU A 51 1.20 -10.97 13.23
N TYR A 52 0.27 -10.32 13.93
CA TYR A 52 -1.14 -10.48 13.57
C TYR A 52 -1.48 -9.83 12.24
N LYS A 53 -0.78 -8.76 11.82
CA LYS A 53 -0.99 -8.20 10.50
C LYS A 53 -0.46 -9.12 9.41
N ALA A 54 0.71 -9.71 9.58
CA ALA A 54 1.21 -10.71 8.65
C ALA A 54 0.19 -11.84 8.48
N LEU A 55 -0.38 -12.34 9.59
CA LEU A 55 -1.42 -13.37 9.55
C LEU A 55 -2.69 -12.91 8.81
N LEU A 56 -3.18 -11.70 9.08
CA LEU A 56 -4.35 -11.13 8.39
C LEU A 56 -4.11 -10.93 6.88
N PHE A 57 -2.92 -10.44 6.50
CA PHE A 57 -2.53 -10.28 5.10
C PHE A 57 -2.35 -11.63 4.40
N MET A 58 -1.79 -12.64 5.08
CA MET A 58 -1.71 -14.00 4.53
C MET A 58 -3.10 -14.62 4.36
N GLY A 59 -4.02 -14.43 5.32
CA GLY A 59 -5.39 -14.95 5.22
C GLY A 59 -6.18 -14.32 4.08
N MET A 60 -6.14 -12.99 3.92
CA MET A 60 -6.75 -12.31 2.77
C MET A 60 -6.01 -12.61 1.46
N GLY A 61 -4.68 -12.72 1.52
CA GLY A 61 -3.83 -13.09 0.38
C GLY A 61 -4.14 -14.48 -0.15
N ALA A 62 -4.40 -15.45 0.72
CA ALA A 62 -4.85 -16.78 0.35
C ALA A 62 -6.20 -16.76 -0.39
N ILE A 63 -7.14 -15.92 0.04
CA ILE A 63 -8.40 -15.73 -0.69
C ILE A 63 -8.11 -15.16 -2.09
N ILE A 64 -7.28 -14.13 -2.20
CA ILE A 64 -6.92 -13.52 -3.49
C ILE A 64 -6.25 -14.53 -4.42
N GLU A 65 -5.31 -15.32 -3.90
CA GLU A 65 -4.57 -16.31 -4.65
C GLU A 65 -5.49 -17.37 -5.26
N VAL A 66 -6.44 -17.87 -4.46
CA VAL A 66 -7.34 -18.95 -4.89
C VAL A 66 -8.47 -18.42 -5.78
N THR A 67 -9.03 -17.26 -5.45
CA THR A 67 -10.24 -16.74 -6.12
C THR A 67 -9.95 -15.75 -7.25
N GLY A 68 -8.75 -15.14 -7.26
CA GLY A 68 -8.41 -14.02 -8.14
C GLY A 68 -9.15 -12.71 -7.82
N ARG A 69 -9.94 -12.65 -6.74
CA ARG A 69 -10.80 -11.50 -6.40
C ARG A 69 -10.34 -10.77 -5.14
N SER A 70 -10.40 -9.44 -5.16
CA SER A 70 -10.05 -8.58 -4.00
C SER A 70 -11.22 -7.81 -3.40
N LYS A 71 -12.33 -7.65 -4.12
CA LYS A 71 -13.48 -6.87 -3.67
C LYS A 71 -14.43 -7.73 -2.85
N LEU A 72 -14.86 -7.26 -1.68
CA LEU A 72 -15.83 -7.96 -0.83
C LEU A 72 -17.17 -8.18 -1.54
N THR A 73 -17.59 -7.27 -2.42
CA THR A 73 -18.79 -7.46 -3.26
C THR A 73 -18.70 -8.66 -4.20
N GLU A 74 -17.49 -9.14 -4.53
CA GLU A 74 -17.24 -10.28 -5.43
C GLU A 74 -16.95 -11.59 -4.66
N LEU A 75 -17.02 -11.55 -3.32
CA LEU A 75 -16.72 -12.67 -2.42
C LEU A 75 -17.98 -13.09 -1.63
N GLY A 76 -17.83 -14.10 -0.76
CA GLY A 76 -18.89 -14.70 0.06
C GLY A 76 -19.13 -16.18 -0.26
N GLY A 77 -19.58 -16.95 0.73
CA GLY A 77 -19.93 -18.37 0.58
C GLY A 77 -18.77 -19.35 0.50
N ILE A 78 -17.55 -18.89 0.80
CA ILE A 78 -16.31 -19.69 0.70
C ILE A 78 -15.92 -20.38 2.02
N TYR A 79 -16.64 -20.16 3.13
CA TYR A 79 -16.36 -20.78 4.44
C TYR A 79 -16.22 -22.31 4.37
N LYS A 80 -17.10 -22.98 3.62
CA LYS A 80 -17.10 -24.44 3.49
C LYS A 80 -15.90 -24.99 2.71
N TYR A 81 -15.23 -24.14 1.93
CA TYR A 81 -14.14 -24.52 1.02
C TYR A 81 -12.76 -24.13 1.55
N MET A 82 -12.71 -23.11 2.41
CA MET A 82 -11.49 -22.61 3.04
C MET A 82 -11.62 -22.50 4.59
N PRO A 83 -12.09 -23.54 5.31
CA PRO A 83 -12.31 -23.47 6.76
C PRO A 83 -11.04 -23.28 7.59
N ILE A 84 -9.91 -23.87 7.19
CA ILE A 84 -8.61 -23.74 7.87
C ILE A 84 -8.09 -22.32 7.71
N THR A 85 -8.10 -21.79 6.48
CA THR A 85 -7.72 -20.40 6.21
C THR A 85 -8.58 -19.43 7.03
N PHE A 86 -9.89 -19.69 7.14
CA PHE A 86 -10.78 -18.89 7.97
C PHE A 86 -10.36 -18.88 9.44
N TRP A 87 -10.15 -20.04 10.07
CA TRP A 87 -9.80 -20.09 11.49
C TRP A 87 -8.44 -19.46 11.79
N LEU A 88 -7.46 -19.67 10.91
CA LEU A 88 -6.16 -19.01 11.01
C LEU A 88 -6.29 -17.48 10.85
N TYR A 89 -7.12 -17.01 9.92
CA TYR A 89 -7.45 -15.58 9.81
C TYR A 89 -8.09 -15.05 11.09
N MET A 90 -9.05 -15.79 11.66
CA MET A 90 -9.76 -15.39 12.88
C MET A 90 -8.83 -15.25 14.08
N ILE A 91 -7.78 -16.06 14.19
CA ILE A 91 -6.75 -15.86 15.22
C ILE A 91 -6.08 -14.48 15.07
N GLY A 92 -5.72 -14.09 13.85
CA GLY A 92 -5.20 -12.75 13.58
C GLY A 92 -6.23 -11.64 13.86
N ALA A 93 -7.49 -11.89 13.52
CA ALA A 93 -8.59 -10.95 13.74
C ALA A 93 -8.89 -10.75 15.22
N PHE A 94 -8.84 -11.81 16.03
CA PHE A 94 -8.96 -11.73 17.49
C PHE A 94 -7.75 -11.04 18.11
N SER A 95 -6.54 -11.31 17.61
CA SER A 95 -5.33 -10.58 18.01
C SER A 95 -5.46 -9.07 17.82
N ILE A 96 -5.72 -8.59 16.59
CA ILE A 96 -5.79 -7.14 16.33
C ILE A 96 -6.93 -6.45 17.12
N SER A 97 -7.99 -7.20 17.40
CA SER A 97 -9.17 -6.72 18.14
C SER A 97 -8.95 -6.65 19.65
N GLY A 98 -7.84 -7.19 20.16
CA GLY A 98 -7.60 -7.25 21.60
C GLY A 98 -8.50 -8.26 22.30
N PHE A 99 -8.78 -9.40 21.67
CA PHE A 99 -9.53 -10.48 22.31
C PHE A 99 -8.61 -11.18 23.35
N PRO A 100 -9.10 -11.53 24.57
CA PRO A 100 -8.32 -12.26 25.56
C PRO A 100 -7.67 -13.52 24.98
N LEU A 101 -6.52 -13.95 25.51
CA LEU A 101 -5.69 -15.07 25.00
C LEU A 101 -4.80 -14.75 23.80
N PHE A 102 -4.93 -13.58 23.17
CA PHE A 102 -4.12 -13.19 22.02
C PHE A 102 -3.21 -11.98 22.30
N ASN A 103 -2.11 -11.88 21.57
CA ASN A 103 -1.04 -10.92 21.85
C ASN A 103 -1.46 -9.43 21.76
N GLY A 104 -2.52 -9.11 21.02
CA GLY A 104 -3.03 -7.74 20.96
C GLY A 104 -3.74 -7.33 22.25
N PHE A 105 -4.36 -8.27 22.98
CA PHE A 105 -4.92 -8.01 24.30
C PHE A 105 -3.84 -7.72 25.34
N VAL A 106 -2.63 -8.24 25.14
CA VAL A 106 -1.48 -7.99 26.03
C VAL A 106 -0.83 -6.64 25.71
N SER A 107 -0.63 -6.34 24.43
CA SER A 107 0.18 -5.19 24.01
C SER A 107 -0.61 -3.89 23.86
N LYS A 108 -1.80 -3.95 23.24
CA LYS A 108 -2.62 -2.77 22.92
C LYS A 108 -3.17 -2.11 24.18
N THR A 109 -3.59 -2.93 25.12
CA THR A 109 -4.20 -2.53 26.39
C THR A 109 -3.20 -1.85 27.32
N MET A 110 -1.89 -2.09 27.18
CA MET A 110 -0.85 -1.30 27.87
C MET A 110 -0.90 0.17 27.49
N ILE A 111 -1.11 0.47 26.19
CA ILE A 111 -1.21 1.85 25.69
C ILE A 111 -2.48 2.51 26.23
N ILE A 112 -3.59 1.77 26.22
CA ILE A 112 -4.87 2.24 26.78
C ILE A 112 -4.73 2.48 28.28
N GLN A 113 -4.12 1.55 29.01
CA GLN A 113 -3.89 1.65 30.46
C GLN A 113 -3.00 2.86 30.79
N ALA A 114 -1.94 3.11 30.00
CA ALA A 114 -1.11 4.29 30.19
C ALA A 114 -1.91 5.59 30.08
N SER A 115 -2.84 5.70 29.11
CA SER A 115 -3.71 6.87 29.00
C SER A 115 -4.64 7.03 30.22
N ALA A 116 -5.08 5.92 30.82
CA ALA A 116 -5.88 5.94 32.04
C ALA A 116 -5.06 6.36 33.27
N MET A 117 -3.80 5.92 33.38
CA MET A 117 -2.87 6.34 34.44
C MET A 117 -2.54 7.84 34.37
N TRP A 118 -2.47 8.40 33.17
CA TRP A 118 -2.34 9.84 32.95
C TRP A 118 -3.63 10.64 33.18
N HIS A 119 -4.76 9.96 33.42
CA HIS A 119 -6.10 10.56 33.47
C HIS A 119 -6.50 11.29 32.18
N TYR A 120 -5.99 10.85 31.03
CA TYR A 120 -6.33 11.39 29.71
C TYR A 120 -7.61 10.75 29.17
N SER A 121 -8.75 11.06 29.80
CA SER A 121 -10.05 10.44 29.51
C SER A 121 -10.46 10.53 28.03
N ILE A 122 -10.17 11.65 27.35
CA ILE A 122 -10.49 11.80 25.92
C ILE A 122 -9.65 10.84 25.08
N ILE A 123 -8.34 10.74 25.35
CA ILE A 123 -7.43 9.83 24.64
C ILE A 123 -7.85 8.39 24.90
N TRP A 124 -8.12 8.04 26.15
CA TRP A 124 -8.62 6.74 26.55
C TRP A 124 -9.89 6.36 25.77
N LEU A 125 -10.89 7.23 25.73
CA LEU A 125 -12.14 7.02 24.97
C LEU A 125 -11.89 6.86 23.47
N MET A 126 -10.98 7.64 22.89
CA MET A 126 -10.63 7.52 21.47
C MET A 126 -9.95 6.19 21.15
N LEU A 127 -9.04 5.73 22.01
CA LEU A 127 -8.36 4.44 21.87
C LEU A 127 -9.37 3.29 22.03
N GLU A 128 -10.26 3.34 23.02
CA GLU A 128 -11.32 2.33 23.17
C GLU A 128 -12.28 2.31 21.97
N GLY A 129 -12.70 3.49 21.49
CA GLY A 129 -13.52 3.62 20.29
C GLY A 129 -12.84 3.06 19.04
N ALA A 130 -11.53 3.29 18.88
CA ALA A 130 -10.75 2.66 17.82
C ALA A 130 -10.68 1.14 17.99
N SER A 131 -10.72 0.62 19.22
CA SER A 131 -10.70 -0.83 19.50
C SER A 131 -12.01 -1.49 19.07
N ILE A 132 -13.14 -0.86 19.43
CA ILE A 132 -14.48 -1.23 18.96
C ILE A 132 -14.52 -1.25 17.43
N GLY A 133 -14.06 -0.18 16.78
CA GLY A 133 -14.00 -0.10 15.31
C GLY A 133 -13.13 -1.17 14.67
N THR A 134 -12.02 -1.54 15.32
CA THR A 134 -11.14 -2.61 14.87
C THR A 134 -11.85 -3.96 14.88
N PHE A 135 -12.53 -4.31 15.99
CA PHE A 135 -13.26 -5.57 16.10
C PHE A 135 -14.48 -5.63 15.17
N LEU A 136 -15.29 -4.56 15.16
CA LEU A 136 -16.44 -4.43 14.26
C LEU A 136 -16.04 -4.68 12.80
N HIS A 137 -14.87 -4.18 12.40
CA HIS A 137 -14.40 -4.34 11.04
C HIS A 137 -13.70 -5.67 10.77
N THR A 138 -12.56 -5.91 11.44
CA THR A 138 -11.67 -7.03 11.14
C THR A 138 -12.13 -8.34 11.77
N GLY A 139 -12.73 -8.26 12.95
CA GLY A 139 -13.30 -9.44 13.63
C GLY A 139 -14.65 -9.87 13.06
N LEU A 140 -15.44 -8.93 12.52
CA LEU A 140 -16.83 -9.20 12.14
C LEU A 140 -17.12 -8.90 10.66
N LYS A 141 -17.11 -7.62 10.23
CA LYS A 141 -17.53 -7.24 8.87
C LYS A 141 -16.71 -7.92 7.77
N LEU A 142 -15.39 -7.92 7.89
CA LEU A 142 -14.50 -8.46 6.86
C LEU A 142 -14.63 -9.99 6.73
N PRO A 143 -14.57 -10.78 7.81
CA PRO A 143 -14.79 -12.22 7.70
C PRO A 143 -16.22 -12.57 7.25
N TRP A 144 -17.22 -11.81 7.70
CA TRP A 144 -18.58 -11.94 7.19
C TRP A 144 -18.66 -11.72 5.69
N GLY A 145 -18.10 -10.59 5.20
CA GLY A 145 -18.07 -10.22 3.79
C GLY A 145 -17.35 -11.24 2.92
N ALA A 146 -16.17 -11.70 3.35
CA ALA A 146 -15.34 -12.61 2.58
C ALA A 146 -15.88 -14.05 2.58
N TRP A 147 -16.28 -14.59 3.74
CA TRP A 147 -16.63 -16.02 3.87
C TRP A 147 -18.13 -16.32 3.92
N PHE A 148 -18.98 -15.43 4.45
CA PHE A 148 -20.38 -15.74 4.82
C PHE A 148 -21.44 -14.94 4.08
N ALA A 149 -21.09 -13.86 3.36
CA ALA A 149 -22.06 -12.93 2.77
C ALA A 149 -23.00 -13.54 1.71
N ARG A 150 -22.72 -14.76 1.23
CA ARG A 150 -23.50 -15.49 0.22
C ARG A 150 -23.59 -16.96 0.61
N ASP A 151 -24.63 -17.65 0.16
CA ASP A 151 -24.80 -19.09 0.43
C ASP A 151 -23.90 -19.98 -0.43
N LYS A 152 -23.64 -19.55 -1.67
CA LYS A 152 -22.79 -20.24 -2.64
C LYS A 152 -21.64 -19.33 -3.05
N PRO A 153 -20.44 -19.90 -3.23
CA PRO A 153 -19.30 -19.14 -3.68
C PRO A 153 -19.51 -18.66 -5.11
N VAL A 154 -19.06 -17.43 -5.40
CA VAL A 154 -19.15 -16.82 -6.74
C VAL A 154 -18.09 -17.37 -7.69
N CYS A 155 -17.01 -17.91 -7.12
CA CYS A 155 -15.84 -18.44 -7.80
C CYS A 155 -15.45 -19.79 -7.18
N GLU A 156 -14.64 -20.56 -7.89
CA GLU A 156 -14.07 -21.78 -7.33
C GLU A 156 -13.18 -21.42 -6.13
N ALA A 157 -13.40 -22.09 -5.01
CA ALA A 157 -12.65 -21.89 -3.78
C ALA A 157 -12.16 -23.24 -3.27
N ARG A 158 -10.93 -23.26 -2.78
CA ARG A 158 -10.27 -24.39 -2.14
C ARG A 158 -9.21 -23.87 -1.18
N GLU A 159 -8.79 -24.68 -0.23
CA GLU A 159 -7.66 -24.31 0.62
C GLU A 159 -6.41 -24.00 -0.22
N PRO A 160 -5.62 -22.99 0.19
CA PRO A 160 -4.37 -22.65 -0.48
C PRO A 160 -3.33 -23.77 -0.26
N PRO A 161 -2.21 -23.73 -1.00
CA PRO A 161 -1.11 -24.66 -0.82
C PRO A 161 -0.62 -24.76 0.64
N LYS A 162 -0.18 -25.97 1.05
CA LYS A 162 0.16 -26.28 2.45
C LYS A 162 1.25 -25.38 3.05
N ASN A 163 2.17 -24.86 2.23
CA ASN A 163 3.20 -23.91 2.68
C ASN A 163 2.60 -22.57 3.14
N MET A 164 1.55 -22.06 2.48
CA MET A 164 0.83 -20.86 2.94
C MET A 164 0.13 -21.13 4.28
N LEU A 165 -0.54 -22.27 4.40
CA LEU A 165 -1.20 -22.68 5.65
C LEU A 165 -0.20 -22.86 6.79
N ALA A 166 0.98 -23.42 6.52
CA ALA A 166 2.04 -23.57 7.51
C ALA A 166 2.56 -22.22 8.00
N ALA A 167 2.82 -21.27 7.10
CA ALA A 167 3.24 -19.92 7.45
C ALA A 167 2.19 -19.21 8.33
N MET A 168 0.91 -19.29 7.93
CA MET A 168 -0.21 -18.78 8.72
C MET A 168 -0.30 -19.46 10.09
N GLY A 169 -0.14 -20.78 10.14
CA GLY A 169 -0.16 -21.56 11.38
C GLY A 169 0.93 -21.15 12.36
N ILE A 170 2.16 -20.93 11.88
CA ILE A 170 3.27 -20.45 12.72
C ILE A 170 2.95 -19.08 13.30
N THR A 171 2.48 -18.14 12.48
CA THR A 171 2.16 -16.79 12.98
C THR A 171 0.96 -16.80 13.93
N ALA A 172 -0.05 -17.63 13.67
CA ALA A 172 -1.19 -17.83 14.54
C ALA A 172 -0.79 -18.42 15.91
N PHE A 173 0.11 -19.40 15.89
CA PHE A 173 0.70 -19.95 17.10
C PHE A 173 1.44 -18.87 17.90
N LEU A 174 2.30 -18.06 17.26
CA LEU A 174 3.01 -16.97 17.94
C LEU A 174 2.07 -15.91 18.51
N CYS A 175 0.99 -15.56 17.80
CA CYS A 175 -0.02 -14.62 18.30
C CYS A 175 -0.72 -15.15 19.56
N THR A 176 -0.99 -16.44 19.62
CA THR A 176 -1.65 -17.09 20.76
C THR A 176 -0.66 -17.29 21.91
N LEU A 177 0.56 -17.76 21.62
CA LEU A 177 1.62 -17.99 22.61
C LEU A 177 1.95 -16.71 23.39
N LEU A 178 2.14 -15.59 22.69
CA LEU A 178 2.44 -14.30 23.32
C LEU A 178 1.21 -13.70 24.04
N GLY A 179 0.01 -14.14 23.67
CA GLY A 179 -1.20 -13.80 24.40
C GLY A 179 -1.30 -14.56 25.72
N VAL A 180 -1.16 -15.88 25.69
CA VAL A 180 -1.27 -16.76 26.86
C VAL A 180 -0.08 -16.63 27.80
N TYR A 181 1.12 -16.47 27.28
CA TYR A 181 2.36 -16.37 28.04
C TYR A 181 3.12 -15.08 27.69
N PRO A 182 2.65 -13.92 28.20
CA PRO A 182 3.19 -12.61 27.84
C PRO A 182 4.59 -12.33 28.40
N GLN A 183 5.07 -13.14 29.36
CA GLN A 183 6.37 -12.91 29.99
C GLN A 183 7.54 -12.91 29.00
N ILE A 184 7.45 -13.72 27.92
CA ILE A 184 8.46 -13.71 26.85
C ILE A 184 8.58 -12.32 26.23
N LEU A 185 7.45 -11.65 26.01
CA LEU A 185 7.41 -10.29 25.49
C LEU A 185 7.90 -9.29 26.55
N TYR A 186 7.45 -9.41 27.79
CA TYR A 186 7.81 -8.46 28.85
C TYR A 186 9.30 -8.45 29.17
N ASN A 187 9.97 -9.60 29.11
CA ASN A 187 11.41 -9.72 29.38
C ASN A 187 12.29 -8.99 28.36
N ILE A 188 11.77 -8.64 27.17
CA ILE A 188 12.51 -7.96 26.11
C ILE A 188 12.13 -6.47 25.97
N LEU A 189 11.21 -5.98 26.82
CA LEU A 189 10.76 -4.59 26.78
C LEU A 189 11.78 -3.65 27.46
N PRO A 190 11.82 -2.37 27.06
CA PRO A 190 12.84 -1.42 27.51
C PRO A 190 12.73 -1.04 29.00
N TYR A 191 11.55 -1.12 29.61
CA TYR A 191 11.31 -0.80 31.02
C TYR A 191 10.72 -2.01 31.77
N PRO A 192 10.89 -2.08 33.11
CA PRO A 192 10.19 -3.06 33.94
C PRO A 192 8.67 -3.03 33.72
N VAL A 193 8.04 -4.21 33.74
CA VAL A 193 6.61 -4.36 33.44
C VAL A 193 5.88 -4.90 34.65
N ASP A 194 5.12 -4.03 35.31
CA ASP A 194 4.19 -4.39 36.40
C ASP A 194 2.73 -4.56 35.90
N TYR A 195 2.55 -4.64 34.58
CA TYR A 195 1.24 -4.73 33.96
C TYR A 195 0.71 -6.17 33.97
N VAL A 196 -0.49 -6.36 34.53
CA VAL A 196 -1.18 -7.66 34.59
C VAL A 196 -2.37 -7.65 33.63
N PRO A 197 -2.21 -8.15 32.38
CA PRO A 197 -3.27 -8.07 31.37
C PRO A 197 -4.52 -8.87 31.77
N TYR A 198 -4.36 -9.98 32.49
CA TYR A 198 -5.47 -10.86 32.87
C TYR A 198 -6.10 -10.51 34.22
N ALA A 199 -5.96 -9.27 34.68
CA ALA A 199 -6.70 -8.78 35.84
C ALA A 199 -8.22 -8.98 35.60
N PRO A 200 -8.98 -9.57 36.55
CA PRO A 200 -10.38 -9.93 36.31
C PRO A 200 -11.25 -8.78 35.81
N GLY A 201 -11.09 -7.58 36.38
CA GLY A 201 -11.83 -6.39 35.94
C GLY A 201 -11.53 -5.99 34.50
N HIS A 202 -10.26 -6.08 34.08
CA HIS A 202 -9.87 -5.75 32.71
C HIS A 202 -10.41 -6.77 31.70
N VAL A 203 -10.32 -8.07 32.02
CA VAL A 203 -10.88 -9.14 31.18
C VAL A 203 -12.39 -8.97 31.02
N VAL A 204 -13.12 -8.73 32.11
CA VAL A 204 -14.58 -8.51 32.07
C VAL A 204 -14.94 -7.30 31.23
N ALA A 205 -14.26 -6.16 31.42
CA ALA A 205 -14.51 -4.94 30.64
C ALA A 205 -14.29 -5.17 29.13
N MET A 206 -13.19 -5.82 28.75
CA MET A 206 -12.89 -6.12 27.35
C MET A 206 -13.89 -7.12 26.75
N CYS A 207 -14.27 -8.16 27.50
CA CYS A 207 -15.32 -9.09 27.09
C CYS A 207 -16.67 -8.38 26.85
N GLN A 208 -17.04 -7.42 27.70
CA GLN A 208 -18.26 -6.62 27.52
C GLN A 208 -18.19 -5.78 26.24
N ILE A 209 -17.09 -5.05 26.02
CA ILE A 209 -16.90 -4.25 24.80
C ILE A 209 -17.02 -5.13 23.55
N LEU A 210 -16.36 -6.29 23.54
CA LEU A 210 -16.42 -7.24 22.43
C LEU A 210 -17.84 -7.78 22.23
N LEU A 211 -18.52 -8.17 23.31
CA LEU A 211 -19.90 -8.66 23.27
C LEU A 211 -20.87 -7.61 22.72
N PHE A 212 -20.84 -6.38 23.25
CA PHE A 212 -21.70 -5.30 22.78
C PHE A 212 -21.40 -4.92 21.33
N THR A 213 -20.13 -4.93 20.92
CA THR A 213 -19.76 -4.72 19.52
C THR A 213 -20.30 -5.82 18.62
N PHE A 214 -20.26 -7.09 19.06
CA PHE A 214 -20.85 -8.21 18.34
C PHE A 214 -22.36 -8.07 18.19
N VAL A 215 -23.06 -7.75 19.28
CA VAL A 215 -24.52 -7.53 19.26
C VAL A 215 -24.86 -6.37 18.33
N ALA A 216 -24.16 -5.24 18.44
CA ALA A 216 -24.36 -4.08 17.58
C ALA A 216 -24.13 -4.43 16.10
N PHE A 217 -23.06 -5.16 15.78
CA PHE A 217 -22.82 -5.66 14.43
C PHE A 217 -23.96 -6.53 13.94
N TRP A 218 -24.42 -7.50 14.72
CA TRP A 218 -25.47 -8.42 14.30
C TRP A 218 -26.79 -7.71 14.01
N LEU A 219 -27.16 -6.74 14.84
CA LEU A 219 -28.36 -5.93 14.66
C LEU A 219 -28.24 -4.99 13.44
N LEU A 220 -27.05 -4.42 13.20
CA LEU A 220 -26.81 -3.42 12.16
C LEU A 220 -26.19 -4.01 10.88
N ARG A 221 -26.04 -5.34 10.77
CA ARG A 221 -25.32 -5.98 9.66
C ARG A 221 -25.91 -5.62 8.29
N ALA A 222 -27.23 -5.45 8.22
CA ALA A 222 -27.94 -5.06 7.00
C ALA A 222 -27.55 -3.67 6.47
N MET A 223 -27.05 -2.80 7.36
CA MET A 223 -26.58 -1.45 7.01
C MET A 223 -25.08 -1.42 6.68
N LEU A 224 -24.35 -2.49 6.99
CA LEU A 224 -22.89 -2.55 6.90
C LEU A 224 -22.37 -3.20 5.60
N HIS A 225 -23.25 -3.44 4.63
CA HIS A 225 -22.88 -4.01 3.33
C HIS A 225 -21.82 -3.15 2.61
N GLY A 226 -20.94 -3.80 1.86
CA GLY A 226 -19.98 -3.10 1.00
C GLY A 226 -20.71 -2.50 -0.20
N THR A 227 -20.67 -1.18 -0.34
CA THR A 227 -21.08 -0.53 -1.58
C THR A 227 -19.96 -0.67 -2.61
N PRO A 228 -20.26 -0.81 -3.92
CA PRO A 228 -19.26 -0.88 -4.99
C PRO A 228 -18.66 0.51 -5.26
N THR A 229 -18.16 1.15 -4.22
CA THR A 229 -17.60 2.49 -4.21
C THR A 229 -16.10 2.41 -4.02
N ILE A 230 -15.37 3.29 -4.68
CA ILE A 230 -13.94 3.51 -4.43
C ILE A 230 -13.86 4.61 -3.39
N THR A 231 -13.26 4.35 -2.23
CA THR A 231 -13.02 5.42 -1.25
C THR A 231 -11.87 6.28 -1.77
N LEU A 232 -12.13 7.57 -1.96
CA LEU A 232 -11.07 8.54 -2.22
C LEU A 232 -10.50 8.97 -0.88
N ASP A 233 -9.20 8.77 -0.70
CA ASP A 233 -8.45 9.16 0.50
C ASP A 233 -7.40 10.21 0.09
N THR A 234 -6.17 10.14 0.59
CA THR A 234 -5.05 10.95 0.11
C THR A 234 -4.70 10.74 -1.36
N ASP A 235 -5.22 9.71 -2.02
CA ASP A 235 -4.98 9.43 -3.44
C ASP A 235 -5.47 10.55 -4.38
N TRP A 236 -6.42 11.40 -3.95
CA TRP A 236 -6.81 12.59 -4.71
C TRP A 236 -5.62 13.51 -5.00
N PHE A 237 -4.66 13.60 -4.08
CA PHE A 237 -3.47 14.45 -4.21
C PHE A 237 -2.60 14.02 -5.39
N TYR A 238 -2.52 12.72 -5.68
CA TYR A 238 -1.77 12.19 -6.83
C TYR A 238 -2.63 12.10 -8.09
N ARG A 239 -3.91 11.73 -7.96
CA ARG A 239 -4.82 11.54 -9.10
C ARG A 239 -5.12 12.84 -9.84
N ILE A 240 -5.36 13.94 -9.13
CA ILE A 240 -5.75 15.21 -9.77
C ILE A 240 -4.60 15.79 -10.62
N PRO A 241 -3.36 15.94 -10.11
CA PRO A 241 -2.23 16.35 -10.93
C PRO A 241 -1.89 15.33 -12.00
N GLY A 242 -1.91 14.02 -11.69
CA GLY A 242 -1.65 12.96 -12.66
C GLY A 242 -2.57 13.02 -13.86
N LYS A 243 -3.88 13.27 -13.66
CA LYS A 243 -4.83 13.46 -14.76
C LYS A 243 -4.51 14.67 -15.63
N LYS A 244 -3.99 15.76 -15.02
CA LYS A 244 -3.53 16.94 -15.78
C LYS A 244 -2.29 16.62 -16.61
N VAL A 245 -1.35 15.86 -16.06
CA VAL A 245 -0.14 15.42 -16.78
C VAL A 245 -0.52 14.52 -17.96
N ILE A 246 -1.37 13.51 -17.74
CA ILE A 246 -1.84 12.63 -18.82
C ILE A 246 -2.51 13.44 -19.93
N ARG A 247 -3.41 14.36 -19.58
CA ARG A 247 -4.05 15.26 -20.56
C ARG A 247 -3.05 16.13 -21.33
N PHE A 248 -1.99 16.59 -20.68
CA PHE A 248 -0.92 17.35 -21.33
C PHE A 248 -0.12 16.47 -22.31
N CYS A 249 0.19 15.24 -21.92
CA CYS A 249 0.89 14.27 -22.76
C CYS A 249 0.06 13.87 -23.98
N GLU A 250 -1.22 13.53 -23.78
CA GLU A 250 -2.11 13.04 -24.86
C GLU A 250 -2.56 14.15 -25.82
N GLY A 251 -2.65 15.40 -25.36
CA GLY A 251 -3.09 16.52 -26.18
C GLY A 251 -1.93 17.38 -26.69
N PRO A 252 -1.53 18.42 -25.93
CA PRO A 252 -0.49 19.36 -26.33
C PRO A 252 0.80 18.73 -26.84
N LEU A 253 1.33 17.74 -26.11
CA LEU A 253 2.62 17.14 -26.45
C LEU A 253 2.54 16.29 -27.72
N MET A 254 1.50 15.47 -27.87
CA MET A 254 1.27 14.73 -29.11
C MET A 254 0.97 15.64 -30.31
N ALA A 255 0.23 16.73 -30.10
CA ALA A 255 -0.03 17.72 -31.15
C ALA A 255 1.26 18.42 -31.61
N PHE A 256 2.14 18.76 -30.66
CA PHE A 256 3.46 19.29 -30.95
C PHE A 256 4.34 18.29 -31.71
N ALA A 257 4.40 17.04 -31.27
CA ALA A 257 5.13 15.97 -31.97
C ALA A 257 4.62 15.81 -33.41
N SER A 258 3.29 15.76 -33.60
CA SER A 258 2.68 15.66 -34.92
C SER A 258 2.93 16.91 -35.79
N PHE A 259 3.01 18.09 -35.19
CA PHE A 259 3.38 19.33 -35.90
C PHE A 259 4.83 19.26 -36.39
N MET A 260 5.75 18.83 -35.54
CA MET A 260 7.15 18.64 -35.89
C MET A 260 7.30 17.61 -37.02
N ASP A 261 6.64 16.46 -36.93
CA ASP A 261 6.67 15.44 -37.98
C ASP A 261 6.18 15.97 -39.32
N ARG A 262 5.07 16.72 -39.34
CA ARG A 262 4.58 17.37 -40.56
C ARG A 262 5.55 18.40 -41.12
N GLY A 263 6.22 19.16 -40.25
CA GLY A 263 7.25 20.12 -40.63
C GLY A 263 8.44 19.42 -41.32
N THR A 264 8.95 18.36 -40.69
CA THR A 264 10.03 17.53 -41.22
C THR A 264 9.67 16.93 -42.57
N MET A 265 8.48 16.34 -42.71
CA MET A 265 8.02 15.75 -43.98
C MET A 265 7.86 16.79 -45.09
N ARG A 266 7.41 18.01 -44.77
CA ARG A 266 7.35 19.12 -45.75
C ARG A 266 8.73 19.54 -46.22
N MET A 267 9.69 19.66 -45.30
CA MET A 267 11.08 19.95 -45.65
C MET A 267 11.65 18.85 -46.55
N ALA A 268 11.47 17.57 -46.19
CA ALA A 268 11.88 16.44 -47.01
C ALA A 268 11.26 16.48 -48.41
N GLY A 269 9.97 16.81 -48.52
CA GLY A 269 9.28 16.99 -49.80
C GLY A 269 9.85 18.14 -50.65
N PHE A 270 10.18 19.28 -50.03
CA PHE A 270 10.83 20.41 -50.70
C PHE A 270 12.21 20.02 -51.24
N PHE A 271 13.03 19.33 -50.44
CA PHE A 271 14.33 18.85 -50.88
C PHE A 271 14.22 17.86 -52.04
N ARG A 272 13.22 16.98 -52.03
CA ARG A 272 12.94 16.04 -53.12
C ARG A 272 12.44 16.72 -54.42
N ALA A 273 11.94 17.96 -54.34
CA ALA A 273 11.51 18.73 -55.50
C ALA A 273 12.67 19.51 -56.18
N LEU A 274 13.87 19.51 -55.60
CA LEU A 274 15.05 20.17 -56.19
C LEU A 274 15.61 19.38 -57.38
N PRO A 275 16.35 20.01 -58.30
CA PRO A 275 17.08 19.32 -59.37
C PRO A 275 18.04 18.23 -58.84
N PRO A 276 18.30 17.15 -59.59
CA PRO A 276 19.10 16.00 -59.11
C PRO A 276 20.49 16.40 -58.62
N LYS A 277 21.18 17.31 -59.32
CA LYS A 277 22.52 17.79 -58.92
C LYS A 277 22.52 18.51 -57.57
N SER A 278 21.46 19.24 -57.22
CA SER A 278 21.36 19.93 -55.93
C SER A 278 20.90 19.01 -54.80
N GLN A 279 20.14 17.95 -55.10
CA GLN A 279 19.79 16.92 -54.12
C GLN A 279 21.05 16.23 -53.59
N THR A 280 21.93 15.76 -54.49
CA THR A 280 23.17 15.05 -54.11
C THR A 280 24.13 15.93 -53.29
N VAL A 281 24.19 17.24 -53.58
CA VAL A 281 25.02 18.19 -52.81
C VAL A 281 24.47 18.42 -51.40
N VAL A 282 23.15 18.47 -51.25
CA VAL A 282 22.50 18.64 -49.94
C VAL A 282 22.61 17.35 -49.13
N GLU A 283 22.34 16.18 -49.73
CA GLU A 283 22.50 14.88 -49.10
C GLU A 283 23.94 14.68 -48.59
N ASN A 284 24.96 14.91 -49.43
CA ASN A 284 26.36 14.79 -49.02
C ASN A 284 26.77 15.78 -47.91
N ARG A 285 26.14 16.95 -47.82
CA ARG A 285 26.40 17.93 -46.74
C ARG A 285 25.71 17.56 -45.44
N ILE A 286 24.49 17.04 -45.51
CA ILE A 286 23.75 16.55 -44.34
C ILE A 286 24.45 15.31 -43.78
N ASP A 287 24.85 14.38 -44.66
CA ASP A 287 25.52 13.14 -44.27
C ASP A 287 26.88 13.41 -43.61
N ASN A 288 27.67 14.34 -44.16
CA ASN A 288 28.90 14.82 -43.51
C ASN A 288 28.63 15.53 -42.18
N ALA A 289 27.57 16.33 -42.05
CA ALA A 289 27.24 16.99 -40.79
C ALA A 289 26.81 15.99 -39.71
N PHE A 290 26.08 14.93 -40.08
CA PHE A 290 25.65 13.88 -39.16
C PHE A 290 26.77 12.89 -38.80
N HIS A 291 27.67 12.58 -39.72
CA HIS A 291 28.76 11.63 -39.48
C HIS A 291 30.04 12.26 -38.90
N VAL A 292 30.29 13.56 -39.11
CA VAL A 292 31.48 14.24 -38.60
C VAL A 292 31.16 15.13 -37.40
N THR A 293 30.09 15.92 -37.47
CA THR A 293 29.83 16.98 -36.47
C THR A 293 29.03 16.49 -35.26
N LEU A 294 28.09 15.56 -35.47
CA LEU A 294 27.28 14.99 -34.38
C LEU A 294 28.10 14.14 -33.39
N PRO A 295 29.01 13.26 -33.83
CA PRO A 295 29.84 12.46 -32.92
C PRO A 295 30.85 13.31 -32.12
N GLU A 296 31.38 14.39 -32.70
CA GLU A 296 32.27 15.32 -32.00
C GLU A 296 31.53 16.13 -30.90
N LEU A 297 30.27 16.49 -31.13
CA LEU A 297 29.41 17.17 -30.13
C LEU A 297 28.86 16.21 -29.06
N LEU A 298 28.64 14.95 -29.41
CA LEU A 298 28.15 13.87 -28.54
C LEU A 298 29.28 12.94 -28.13
N ASN A 299 30.42 13.47 -27.69
CA ASN A 299 31.53 12.69 -27.12
C ASN A 299 31.14 12.09 -25.75
N PHE A 300 30.13 11.24 -25.80
CA PHE A 300 29.45 10.44 -24.78
C PHE A 300 29.98 8.99 -24.83
N GLU A 301 31.15 8.77 -25.44
CA GLU A 301 31.80 7.45 -25.57
C GLU A 301 31.97 6.78 -24.20
N LYS A 302 32.18 7.57 -23.13
CA LYS A 302 32.23 7.05 -21.74
C LYS A 302 30.88 6.61 -21.16
N THR A 303 29.76 7.05 -21.73
CA THR A 303 28.41 6.72 -21.24
C THR A 303 27.75 5.64 -22.09
N TYR A 304 28.09 5.55 -23.37
CA TYR A 304 27.55 4.55 -24.31
C TYR A 304 27.81 3.11 -23.84
N ASP A 305 29.02 2.81 -23.39
CA ASP A 305 29.36 1.48 -22.86
C ASP A 305 28.64 1.16 -21.54
N LYS A 306 28.25 2.19 -20.78
CA LYS A 306 27.48 2.03 -19.53
C LYS A 306 26.01 1.71 -19.79
N ILE A 307 25.44 2.27 -20.87
CA ILE A 307 24.02 2.14 -21.23
C ILE A 307 23.71 0.81 -21.93
N LYS A 308 24.69 0.18 -22.59
CA LYS A 308 24.51 -1.12 -23.28
C LYS A 308 24.10 -2.29 -22.36
N SER A 309 24.19 -2.11 -21.05
CA SER A 309 23.79 -3.11 -20.04
C SER A 309 22.30 -3.09 -19.68
N VAL A 310 21.52 -2.11 -20.15
CA VAL A 310 20.09 -1.99 -19.81
C VAL A 310 19.23 -2.21 -21.05
N LYS A 311 18.62 -3.39 -21.15
CA LYS A 311 17.55 -3.66 -22.13
C LYS A 311 16.35 -2.76 -21.84
N VAL A 312 16.22 -1.67 -22.60
CA VAL A 312 15.01 -0.84 -22.63
C VAL A 312 14.38 -1.00 -24.01
N SER A 313 13.12 -1.42 -24.00
CA SER A 313 12.28 -1.67 -25.18
C SER A 313 12.22 -0.48 -26.13
N GLU A 314 12.24 -0.80 -27.43
CA GLU A 314 12.13 0.10 -28.57
C GLU A 314 10.88 0.98 -28.51
N LEU A 315 10.99 2.20 -27.97
CA LEU A 315 10.11 3.32 -28.33
C LEU A 315 10.65 4.71 -27.92
N SER A 316 11.62 4.79 -27.01
CA SER A 316 12.16 6.07 -26.50
C SER A 316 13.43 6.56 -27.21
N PHE A 317 14.15 5.70 -27.92
CA PHE A 317 15.44 6.07 -28.52
C PHE A 317 15.32 7.02 -29.71
N ASN A 318 14.36 6.79 -30.61
CA ASN A 318 14.17 7.67 -31.78
C ASN A 318 13.74 9.08 -31.37
N LEU A 319 12.97 9.21 -30.28
CA LEU A 319 12.54 10.51 -29.77
C LEU A 319 13.73 11.34 -29.26
N ILE A 320 14.70 10.69 -28.62
CA ILE A 320 15.92 11.34 -28.11
C ILE A 320 16.81 11.80 -29.27
N TYR A 321 16.99 10.99 -30.31
CA TYR A 321 17.72 11.40 -31.52
C TYR A 321 17.05 12.56 -32.24
N ILE A 322 15.72 12.54 -32.35
CA ILE A 322 14.95 13.64 -32.96
C ILE A 322 15.07 14.91 -32.10
N LEU A 323 14.96 14.80 -30.77
CA LEU A 323 15.14 15.95 -29.86
C LEU A 323 16.55 16.53 -29.91
N ILE A 324 17.59 15.69 -29.95
CA ILE A 324 18.98 16.12 -30.07
C ILE A 324 19.23 16.75 -31.44
N ALA A 325 18.74 16.13 -32.52
CA ALA A 325 18.85 16.68 -33.87
C ALA A 325 18.12 18.02 -33.99
N MET A 326 16.93 18.16 -33.39
CA MET A 326 16.19 19.42 -33.32
C MET A 326 16.93 20.48 -32.49
N LEU A 327 17.51 20.11 -31.34
CA LEU A 327 18.27 21.02 -30.50
C LEU A 327 19.52 21.54 -31.23
N LEU A 328 20.23 20.64 -31.91
CA LEU A 328 21.40 20.99 -32.72
C LEU A 328 21.03 21.87 -33.93
N LEU A 329 19.89 21.59 -34.58
CA LEU A 329 19.36 22.42 -35.66
C LEU A 329 18.97 23.82 -35.14
N LEU A 330 18.38 23.90 -33.94
CA LEU A 330 18.01 25.17 -33.30
C LEU A 330 19.24 25.99 -32.91
N ILE A 331 20.28 25.35 -32.36
CA ILE A 331 21.56 25.98 -32.04
C ILE A 331 22.25 26.48 -33.32
N PHE A 332 22.22 25.69 -34.39
CA PHE A 332 22.78 26.07 -35.69
C PHE A 332 22.05 27.28 -36.29
N ILE A 333 20.71 27.33 -36.19
CA ILE A 333 19.91 28.48 -36.63
C ILE A 333 20.22 29.71 -35.75
N LEU A 334 20.31 29.55 -34.44
CA LEU A 334 20.63 30.65 -33.52
C LEU A 334 22.04 31.21 -33.75
N PHE A 335 23.04 30.37 -33.96
CA PHE A 335 24.41 30.83 -34.26
C PHE A 335 24.57 31.36 -35.69
N GLY A 336 23.84 30.80 -36.67
CA GLY A 336 23.83 31.28 -38.05
C GLY A 336 23.16 32.64 -38.23
N VAL A 337 22.26 33.02 -37.31
CA VAL A 337 21.61 34.34 -37.27
C VAL A 337 22.44 35.38 -36.48
N VAL A 338 23.31 34.95 -35.57
CA VAL A 338 24.14 35.84 -34.74
C VAL A 338 25.48 36.22 -35.40
N MET A 339 25.91 35.52 -36.45
CA MET A 339 27.14 35.86 -37.20
C MET A 339 26.89 36.51 -38.59
N LYS A 340 25.87 37.37 -38.70
CA LYS A 340 25.72 38.28 -39.83
C LYS A 340 25.46 39.71 -39.36
#